data_AF-B3N6G6-F1
#
_entry.id   AF-B3N6G6-F1
#
_cell.length_a   1.000
_cell.length_b   1.000
_cell.length_c   1.000
_cell.angle_alpha   90.00
_cell.angle_beta   90.00
_cell.angle_gamma   90.00
#
_symmetry.space_group_name_H-M   'P 1'
#
loop_
_entity.id
_entity.type
_entity.pdbx_description
1 polymer ?
#
loop_
_entity_poly.entity_id
_entity_poly.type
_entity_poly.pdbx_seq_one_letter_code
_entity_poly.pdbx_strand_id
1 'polypeptide(L)'
;MLRENPPPRQKSWVGPTYKVTIIMLVIGQIQVSIIMEISPLKEFFGERFYLSLVQFVISFLSIQLYGFFYNIIAKKPMWVRVLAGLWTYEVNTMSIMKPAKRAPYISLILSFFLTFAMMIVSIIYGNKAVKHQRGLFTSRHKVILWSERIFVLTCFGIIVCAEMKRVIIEFPTLLIYTILSSVFVVVFAASMRRPNFYRQESDGDYILIGQLYYLNFFALYMGYVWTTASFLELMEWNADIYDIFVQLFYRENIE
;
A
#
# COMPACT_ATOMS: atom_id res chain seq x y z
N MET A 1 -31.53 38.87 -4.22
CA MET A 1 -30.78 37.62 -4.45
C MET A 1 -30.77 36.84 -3.15
N LEU A 2 -31.52 35.75 -3.08
CA LEU A 2 -31.59 34.88 -1.90
C LEU A 2 -30.19 34.32 -1.62
N ARG A 3 -29.68 34.51 -0.40
CA ARG A 3 -28.51 33.80 0.12
C ARG A 3 -28.84 32.31 0.06
N GLU A 4 -28.25 31.59 -0.90
CA GLU A 4 -28.17 30.14 -0.82
C GLU A 4 -27.55 29.80 0.54
N ASN A 5 -28.29 29.04 1.35
CA ASN A 5 -27.79 28.49 2.60
C ASN A 5 -26.41 27.85 2.32
N PRO A 6 -25.41 28.02 3.20
CA PRO A 6 -24.16 27.27 3.05
C PRO A 6 -24.53 25.79 2.92
N PRO A 7 -23.96 25.05 1.95
CA PRO A 7 -24.27 23.64 1.78
C PRO A 7 -24.11 22.94 3.13
N PRO A 8 -25.04 22.04 3.51
CA PRO A 8 -25.03 21.41 4.82
C PRO A 8 -23.64 20.83 5.10
N ARG A 9 -23.10 21.07 6.30
CA ARG A 9 -21.79 20.57 6.74
C ARG A 9 -21.71 19.07 6.45
N GLN A 10 -21.03 18.71 5.37
CA GLN A 10 -20.83 17.32 5.00
C GLN A 10 -20.05 16.62 6.11
N LYS A 11 -20.56 15.47 6.54
CA LYS A 11 -19.87 14.60 7.49
C LYS A 11 -18.59 14.12 6.82
N SER A 12 -17.44 14.52 7.35
CA SER A 12 -16.15 14.12 6.80
C SER A 12 -15.88 12.64 7.13
N TRP A 13 -15.98 11.79 6.11
CA TRP A 13 -15.66 10.36 6.21
C TRP A 13 -14.16 10.07 6.21
N VAL A 14 -13.32 11.11 6.12
CA VAL A 14 -11.86 11.01 6.08
C VAL A 14 -11.30 10.28 7.30
N GLY A 15 -11.75 10.61 8.51
CA GLY A 15 -11.29 9.96 9.74
C GLY A 15 -11.57 8.45 9.75
N PRO A 16 -12.82 8.02 9.51
CA PRO A 16 -13.17 6.62 9.30
C PRO A 16 -12.32 5.91 8.23
N THR A 17 -12.06 6.56 7.08
CA THR A 17 -11.22 6.01 6.01
C THR A 17 -9.79 5.72 6.49
N TYR A 18 -9.16 6.66 7.22
CA TYR A 18 -7.83 6.45 7.79
C TYR A 18 -7.82 5.32 8.82
N LYS A 19 -8.86 5.23 9.67
CA LYS A 19 -8.97 4.15 10.66
C LYS A 19 -9.00 2.78 9.98
N VAL A 20 -9.83 2.60 8.95
CA VAL A 20 -9.89 1.35 8.17
C VAL A 20 -8.53 1.05 7.53
N THR A 21 -7.91 2.05 6.92
CA THR A 21 -6.61 1.92 6.26
C THR A 21 -5.52 1.44 7.23
N ILE A 22 -5.41 2.07 8.40
CA ILE A 22 -4.39 1.75 9.41
C ILE A 22 -4.58 0.33 9.94
N ILE A 23 -5.83 -0.06 10.27
CA ILE A 23 -6.13 -1.41 10.76
C ILE A 23 -5.72 -2.46 9.72
N MET A 24 -6.13 -2.29 8.46
CA MET A 24 -5.78 -3.19 7.37
C MET A 24 -4.27 -3.24 7.12
N LEU A 25 -3.59 -2.10 7.23
CA LEU A 25 -2.13 -1.99 7.05
C LEU A 25 -1.36 -2.76 8.13
N VAL A 26 -1.73 -2.58 9.40
CA VAL A 26 -1.09 -3.29 10.52
C VAL A 26 -1.32 -4.79 10.40
N ILE A 27 -2.56 -5.23 10.12
CA ILE A 27 -2.86 -6.66 9.91
C ILE A 27 -2.04 -7.21 8.74
N GLY A 28 -1.95 -6.48 7.63
CA GLY A 28 -1.21 -6.93 6.44
C GLY A 28 0.29 -7.05 6.70
N GLN A 29 0.86 -6.10 7.44
CA GLN A 29 2.28 -6.15 7.84
C GLN A 29 2.56 -7.31 8.80
N ILE A 30 1.66 -7.58 9.76
CA ILE A 30 1.77 -8.75 10.65
C ILE A 30 1.70 -10.06 9.84
N GLN A 31 0.77 -10.14 8.88
CA GLN A 31 0.67 -11.28 7.97
C GLN A 31 1.99 -11.49 7.20
N VAL A 32 2.66 -10.41 6.76
CA VAL A 32 3.96 -10.50 6.03
C VAL A 32 5.00 -11.16 6.91
N SER A 33 5.14 -10.68 8.15
CA SER A 33 6.10 -11.22 9.11
C SER A 33 5.85 -12.70 9.39
N ILE A 34 4.60 -13.10 9.63
CA ILE A 34 4.26 -14.51 9.91
C ILE A 34 4.53 -15.41 8.70
N ILE A 35 4.18 -14.98 7.47
CA ILE A 35 4.42 -15.79 6.25
C ILE A 35 5.91 -15.94 5.96
N MET A 36 6.76 -15.01 6.40
CA MET A 36 8.22 -15.12 6.26
C MET A 36 8.84 -16.19 7.17
N GLU A 37 8.23 -16.49 8.32
CA GLU A 37 8.71 -17.51 9.25
C GLU A 37 8.39 -18.95 8.78
N ILE A 38 7.41 -19.13 7.88
CA ILE A 38 7.00 -20.46 7.43
C ILE A 38 7.84 -20.90 6.21
N SER A 39 8.94 -21.62 6.47
CA SER A 39 9.88 -22.16 5.46
C SER A 39 9.26 -22.94 4.28
N PRO A 40 8.27 -23.85 4.43
CA PRO A 40 7.74 -24.58 3.27
C PRO A 40 6.93 -23.68 2.32
N LEU A 41 6.26 -22.65 2.86
CA LEU A 41 5.64 -21.61 2.04
C LEU A 41 6.73 -20.78 1.33
N LYS A 42 7.91 -20.61 1.93
CA LYS A 42 9.05 -19.85 1.37
C LYS A 42 9.57 -20.47 0.09
N GLU A 43 9.77 -21.78 0.09
CA GLU A 43 10.25 -22.55 -1.05
C GLU A 43 9.18 -22.68 -2.14
N PHE A 44 7.93 -23.00 -1.77
CA PHE A 44 6.85 -23.20 -2.75
C PHE A 44 6.51 -21.95 -3.59
N PHE A 45 6.61 -20.76 -3.00
CA PHE A 45 6.33 -19.51 -3.70
C PHE A 45 7.54 -18.89 -4.40
N GLY A 46 8.77 -19.24 -3.98
CA GLY A 46 9.99 -18.75 -4.61
C GLY A 46 10.34 -19.45 -5.93
N GLU A 47 9.93 -20.70 -6.12
CA GLU A 47 10.30 -21.49 -7.30
C GLU A 47 9.37 -21.31 -8.52
N ARG A 48 8.23 -20.62 -8.36
CA ARG A 48 7.17 -20.61 -9.37
C ARG A 48 6.67 -19.21 -9.70
N PHE A 49 7.47 -18.44 -10.43
CA PHE A 49 7.13 -17.10 -10.96
C PHE A 49 5.74 -17.03 -11.61
N TYR A 50 5.36 -18.03 -12.41
CA TYR A 50 4.05 -18.09 -13.06
C TYR A 50 2.87 -18.08 -12.06
N LEU A 51 3.03 -18.66 -10.86
CA LEU A 51 2.01 -18.61 -9.81
C LEU A 51 1.90 -17.22 -9.17
N SER A 52 2.97 -16.42 -9.16
CA SER A 52 2.91 -15.02 -8.72
C SER A 52 2.17 -14.17 -9.74
N LEU A 53 2.40 -14.41 -11.04
CA LEU A 53 1.76 -13.69 -12.13
C LEU A 53 0.27 -14.01 -12.25
N VAL A 54 -0.11 -15.30 -12.15
CA VAL A 54 -1.53 -15.72 -12.12
C VAL A 54 -2.26 -15.12 -10.91
N GLN A 55 -1.63 -15.12 -9.74
CA GLN A 55 -2.28 -14.57 -8.54
C GLN A 55 -2.38 -13.04 -8.59
N PHE A 56 -1.42 -12.37 -9.21
CA PHE A 56 -1.52 -10.95 -9.52
C PHE A 56 -2.70 -10.65 -10.45
N VAL A 57 -2.91 -11.47 -11.50
CA VAL A 57 -4.09 -11.35 -12.37
C VAL A 57 -5.39 -11.55 -11.59
N ILE A 58 -5.47 -12.54 -10.69
CA ILE A 58 -6.64 -12.78 -9.85
C ILE A 58 -6.90 -11.59 -8.92
N SER A 59 -5.86 -11.04 -8.30
CA SER A 59 -5.94 -9.82 -7.46
C SER A 59 -6.43 -8.61 -8.26
N PHE A 60 -5.86 -8.40 -9.44
CA PHE A 60 -6.28 -7.32 -10.33
C PHE A 60 -7.77 -7.46 -10.72
N LEU A 61 -8.19 -8.65 -11.15
CA LEU A 61 -9.59 -8.93 -11.47
C LEU A 61 -10.49 -8.74 -10.24
N SER A 62 -10.06 -9.17 -9.05
CA SER A 62 -10.82 -8.99 -7.81
C SER A 62 -11.06 -7.52 -7.48
N ILE A 63 -10.05 -6.65 -7.65
CA ILE A 63 -10.21 -5.20 -7.43
C ILE A 63 -11.16 -4.60 -8.47
N GLN A 64 -11.01 -4.95 -9.75
CA GLN A 64 -11.87 -4.46 -10.83
C GLN A 64 -13.33 -4.87 -10.63
N LEU A 65 -13.57 -6.14 -10.28
CA LEU A 65 -14.90 -6.67 -9.99
C LEU A 65 -15.49 -6.00 -8.74
N TYR A 66 -14.69 -5.78 -7.69
CA TYR A 66 -15.14 -5.10 -6.48
C TYR A 66 -15.54 -3.65 -6.76
N GLY A 67 -14.76 -2.91 -7.54
CA GLY A 67 -15.10 -1.55 -7.98
C GLY A 67 -16.35 -1.50 -8.87
N PHE A 68 -16.46 -2.42 -9.83
CA PHE A 68 -17.59 -2.51 -10.76
C PHE A 68 -18.90 -2.86 -10.04
N PHE A 69 -18.89 -3.87 -9.17
CA PHE A 69 -20.06 -4.33 -8.43
C PHE A 69 -20.32 -3.53 -7.14
N TYR A 70 -19.52 -2.51 -6.83
CA TYR A 70 -19.66 -1.74 -5.60
C TYR A 70 -21.06 -1.16 -5.39
N ASN A 71 -21.70 -0.63 -6.44
CA ASN A 71 -23.07 -0.09 -6.34
C ASN A 71 -24.11 -1.16 -5.97
N ILE A 72 -23.85 -2.43 -6.30
CA ILE A 72 -24.70 -3.57 -5.95
C ILE A 72 -24.35 -4.04 -4.53
N ILE A 73 -23.06 -4.18 -4.22
CA ILE A 73 -22.55 -4.63 -2.90
C ILE A 73 -22.95 -3.64 -1.79
N ALA A 74 -22.91 -2.33 -2.06
CA ALA A 74 -23.29 -1.30 -1.10
C ALA A 74 -24.75 -1.40 -0.63
N LYS A 75 -25.64 -1.96 -1.47
CA LYS A 75 -27.06 -2.20 -1.16
C LYS A 75 -27.31 -3.54 -0.44
N LYS A 76 -26.28 -4.39 -0.29
CA LYS A 76 -26.37 -5.69 0.39
C LYS A 76 -26.21 -5.54 1.91
N PRO A 77 -26.69 -6.53 2.70
CA PRO A 77 -26.51 -6.53 4.15
C PRO A 77 -25.03 -6.45 4.56
N MET A 78 -24.78 -5.92 5.76
CA MET A 78 -23.43 -5.64 6.26
C MET A 78 -22.47 -6.84 6.17
N TRP A 79 -22.93 -8.04 6.49
CA TRP A 79 -22.13 -9.27 6.40
C TRP A 79 -21.60 -9.57 4.99
N VAL A 80 -22.41 -9.34 3.95
CA VAL A 80 -21.98 -9.55 2.54
C VAL A 80 -20.93 -8.52 2.14
N ARG A 81 -21.07 -7.28 2.62
CA ARG A 81 -20.07 -6.21 2.39
C ARG A 81 -18.74 -6.53 3.07
N VAL A 82 -18.79 -7.04 4.30
CA VAL A 82 -17.59 -7.46 5.05
C VAL A 82 -16.91 -8.65 4.37
N LEU A 83 -17.65 -9.68 3.95
CA LEU A 83 -17.10 -10.84 3.27
C LEU A 83 -16.44 -10.48 1.93
N ALA A 84 -17.11 -9.68 1.09
CA ALA A 84 -16.53 -9.22 -0.17
C ALA A 84 -15.28 -8.36 0.06
N GLY A 85 -15.31 -7.53 1.11
CA GLY A 85 -14.16 -6.72 1.52
C GLY A 85 -12.99 -7.56 2.05
N LEU A 86 -13.26 -8.59 2.84
CA LEU A 86 -12.26 -9.50 3.39
C LEU A 86 -11.62 -10.36 2.28
N TRP A 87 -12.42 -10.87 1.36
CA TRP A 87 -11.93 -11.60 0.19
C TRP A 87 -10.99 -10.74 -0.65
N THR A 88 -11.43 -9.53 -0.99
CA THR A 88 -10.63 -8.60 -1.79
C THR A 88 -9.36 -8.20 -1.05
N TYR A 89 -9.42 -8.02 0.26
CA TYR A 89 -8.25 -7.78 1.10
C TYR A 89 -7.25 -8.94 1.02
N GLU A 90 -7.64 -10.15 1.39
CA GLU A 90 -6.75 -11.32 1.46
C GLU A 90 -6.11 -11.65 0.12
N VAL A 91 -6.90 -11.68 -0.96
CA VAL A 91 -6.39 -11.99 -2.30
C VAL A 91 -5.31 -10.97 -2.72
N ASN A 92 -5.53 -9.69 -2.44
CA ASN A 92 -4.58 -8.65 -2.80
C ASN A 92 -3.33 -8.67 -1.93
N THR A 93 -3.49 -8.83 -0.61
CA THR A 93 -2.37 -8.91 0.33
C THR A 93 -1.45 -10.07 -0.07
N MET A 94 -2.01 -11.26 -0.31
CA MET A 94 -1.23 -12.43 -0.72
C MET A 94 -0.51 -12.25 -2.06
N SER A 95 -1.11 -11.55 -3.03
CA SER A 95 -0.47 -11.32 -4.34
C SER A 95 0.79 -10.46 -4.26
N ILE A 96 0.87 -9.55 -3.29
CA ILE A 96 2.00 -8.62 -3.14
C ILE A 96 3.05 -9.18 -2.17
N MET A 97 2.64 -10.05 -1.24
CA MET A 97 3.51 -10.68 -0.25
C MET A 97 4.49 -11.69 -0.83
N LYS A 98 4.16 -12.41 -1.90
CA LYS A 98 4.99 -13.51 -2.44
C LYS A 98 6.46 -13.16 -2.67
N PRO A 99 6.80 -11.98 -3.23
CA PRO A 99 8.21 -11.64 -3.40
C PRO A 99 8.96 -11.40 -2.06
N ALA A 100 8.34 -11.00 -0.94
CA ALA A 100 9.06 -10.65 0.32
C ALA A 100 9.94 -11.74 0.98
N LYS A 101 9.91 -12.99 0.50
CA LYS A 101 10.53 -14.16 1.13
C LYS A 101 12.06 -14.13 1.26
N ARG A 102 12.76 -13.21 0.58
CA ARG A 102 14.22 -13.03 0.68
C ARG A 102 14.68 -11.75 1.38
N ALA A 103 13.76 -10.85 1.75
CA ALA A 103 14.16 -9.58 2.34
C ALA A 103 14.71 -9.77 3.77
N PRO A 104 15.82 -9.13 4.14
CA PRO A 104 16.32 -9.18 5.51
C PRO A 104 15.34 -8.50 6.47
N TYR A 105 15.27 -8.95 7.72
CA TYR A 105 14.34 -8.40 8.72
C TYR A 105 14.50 -6.89 8.92
N ILE A 106 15.71 -6.37 8.77
CA ILE A 106 16.00 -4.93 8.83
C ILE A 106 15.25 -4.16 7.74
N SER A 107 15.11 -4.72 6.53
CA SER A 107 14.29 -4.13 5.46
C SER A 107 12.82 -4.03 5.86
N LEU A 108 12.27 -5.04 6.56
CA LEU A 108 10.88 -5.00 7.03
C LEU A 108 10.68 -3.91 8.09
N ILE A 109 11.60 -3.82 9.06
CA ILE A 109 11.55 -2.84 10.14
C ILE A 109 11.67 -1.42 9.57
N LEU A 110 12.66 -1.18 8.71
CA LEU A 110 12.85 0.13 8.09
C LEU A 110 11.63 0.54 7.24
N SER A 111 11.09 -0.40 6.47
CA SER A 111 9.92 -0.16 5.61
C SER A 111 8.66 0.13 6.41
N PHE A 112 8.50 -0.48 7.59
CA PHE A 112 7.42 -0.16 8.52
C PHE A 112 7.48 1.32 8.90
N PHE A 113 8.62 1.80 9.41
CA PHE A 113 8.80 3.20 9.79
C PHE A 113 8.61 4.16 8.61
N LEU A 114 9.18 3.84 7.44
CA LEU A 114 9.04 4.67 6.24
C LEU A 114 7.59 4.79 5.78
N THR A 115 6.82 3.71 5.85
CA THR A 115 5.41 3.71 5.44
C THR A 115 4.56 4.58 6.38
N PHE A 116 4.76 4.48 7.68
CA PHE A 116 4.08 5.34 8.65
C PHE A 116 4.53 6.81 8.53
N ALA A 117 5.81 7.07 8.29
CA ALA A 117 6.32 8.41 8.02
C ALA A 117 5.63 9.03 6.78
N MET A 118 5.53 8.27 5.68
CA MET A 118 4.82 8.71 4.48
C MET A 118 3.34 8.95 4.73
N MET A 119 2.68 8.15 5.57
CA MET A 119 1.30 8.39 5.97
C MET A 119 1.15 9.70 6.76
N ILE A 120 2.07 10.00 7.68
CA ILE A 120 2.10 11.28 8.41
C ILE A 120 2.29 12.45 7.43
N VAL A 121 3.26 12.35 6.51
CA VAL A 121 3.48 13.38 5.47
C VAL A 121 2.24 13.58 4.62
N SER A 122 1.58 12.50 4.21
CA SER A 122 0.34 12.52 3.43
C SER A 122 -0.80 13.22 4.18
N ILE A 123 -0.91 12.99 5.49
CA ILE A 123 -1.85 13.69 6.39
C ILE A 123 -1.51 15.17 6.51
N ILE A 124 -0.24 15.55 6.71
CA ILE A 124 0.13 16.96 6.85
C ILE A 124 -0.12 17.71 5.53
N TYR A 125 0.33 17.14 4.42
CA TYR A 125 0.15 17.71 3.09
C TYR A 125 -1.34 17.84 2.74
N GLY A 126 -2.12 16.78 2.97
CA GLY A 126 -3.56 16.81 2.72
C GLY A 126 -4.27 17.91 3.51
N ASN A 127 -3.84 18.21 4.75
CA ASN A 127 -4.44 19.28 5.56
C ASN A 127 -4.12 20.66 4.98
N LYS A 128 -2.88 20.88 4.53
CA LYS A 128 -2.46 22.15 3.91
C LYS A 128 -3.11 22.35 2.53
N ALA A 129 -3.29 21.27 1.77
CA ALA A 129 -3.87 21.27 0.43
C ALA A 129 -5.34 21.70 0.41
N VAL A 130 -6.13 21.33 1.43
CA VAL A 130 -7.54 21.73 1.58
C VAL A 130 -7.70 23.26 1.54
N LYS A 131 -6.81 23.97 2.24
CA LYS A 131 -6.84 25.45 2.31
C LYS A 131 -6.60 26.13 0.96
N HIS A 132 -5.94 25.44 0.03
CA HIS A 132 -5.53 26.00 -1.27
C HIS A 132 -6.34 25.45 -2.45
N GLN A 133 -7.26 24.50 -2.23
CA GLN A 133 -7.89 23.66 -3.28
C GLN A 133 -6.88 23.01 -4.25
N ARG A 134 -5.60 22.90 -3.86
CA ARG A 134 -4.52 22.36 -4.71
C ARG A 134 -4.54 20.84 -4.60
N GLY A 135 -4.99 20.18 -5.66
CA GLY A 135 -4.93 18.72 -5.78
C GLY A 135 -4.99 18.33 -7.24
N LEU A 136 -4.13 17.40 -7.66
CA LEU A 136 -4.01 16.98 -9.06
C LEU A 136 -5.29 16.27 -9.57
N PHE A 137 -6.05 15.65 -8.67
CA PHE A 137 -7.28 14.94 -9.02
C PHE A 137 -8.52 15.69 -8.57
N THR A 138 -9.36 16.04 -9.54
CA THR A 138 -10.61 16.78 -9.32
C THR A 138 -11.83 15.88 -9.11
N SER A 139 -11.80 14.62 -9.55
CA SER A 139 -12.93 13.69 -9.41
C SER A 139 -12.53 12.38 -8.74
N ARG A 140 -13.43 11.86 -7.88
CA ARG A 140 -13.31 10.55 -7.23
C ARG A 140 -12.98 9.43 -8.21
N HIS A 141 -13.66 9.41 -9.36
CA HIS A 141 -13.46 8.38 -10.38
C HIS A 141 -12.02 8.40 -10.91
N LYS A 142 -11.42 9.59 -11.09
CA LYS A 142 -10.02 9.68 -11.50
C LYS A 142 -9.09 9.13 -10.42
N VAL A 143 -9.35 9.43 -9.14
CA VAL A 143 -8.53 8.92 -8.03
C VAL A 143 -8.57 7.39 -7.95
N ILE A 144 -9.76 6.80 -8.05
CA ILE A 144 -9.93 5.33 -8.03
C ILE A 144 -9.18 4.69 -9.20
N LEU A 145 -9.38 5.21 -10.40
CA LEU A 145 -8.77 4.65 -11.61
C LEU A 145 -7.25 4.80 -11.64
N TRP A 146 -6.72 5.94 -11.16
CA TRP A 146 -5.27 6.10 -11.01
C TRP A 146 -4.70 5.24 -9.88
N SER A 147 -5.45 5.03 -8.79
CA SER A 147 -5.07 4.13 -7.71
C SER A 147 -4.88 2.71 -8.20
N GLU A 148 -5.82 2.20 -9.00
CA GLU A 148 -5.70 0.87 -9.60
C GLU A 148 -4.49 0.77 -10.52
N ARG A 149 -4.24 1.80 -11.35
CA ARG A 149 -3.10 1.82 -12.28
C ARG A 149 -1.75 1.87 -11.56
N ILE A 150 -1.60 2.74 -10.57
CA ILE A 150 -0.37 2.85 -9.79
C ILE A 150 -0.14 1.57 -9.00
N PHE A 151 -1.18 1.03 -8.37
CA PHE A 151 -1.12 -0.27 -7.70
C PHE A 151 -0.58 -1.37 -8.63
N VAL A 152 -1.17 -1.50 -9.83
CA VAL A 152 -0.72 -2.48 -10.83
C VAL A 152 0.72 -2.25 -11.24
N LEU A 153 1.09 -0.99 -11.50
CA LEU A 153 2.45 -0.61 -11.91
C LEU A 153 3.48 -0.97 -10.83
N THR A 154 3.22 -0.64 -9.57
CA THR A 154 4.11 -0.93 -8.45
C THR A 154 4.23 -2.44 -8.21
N CYS A 155 3.12 -3.17 -8.22
CA CYS A 155 3.13 -4.62 -7.99
C CYS A 155 3.82 -5.37 -9.14
N PHE A 156 3.52 -5.02 -10.39
CA PHE A 156 4.19 -5.59 -11.55
C PHE A 156 5.69 -5.25 -11.55
N GLY A 157 6.03 -4.00 -11.20
CA GLY A 157 7.41 -3.57 -11.02
C GLY A 157 8.15 -4.45 -10.01
N ILE A 158 7.57 -4.68 -8.83
CA ILE A 158 8.15 -5.56 -7.79
C ILE A 158 8.31 -6.99 -8.31
N ILE A 159 7.28 -7.57 -8.94
CA ILE A 159 7.31 -8.95 -9.44
C ILE A 159 8.37 -9.13 -10.52
N VAL A 160 8.48 -8.18 -11.46
CA VAL A 160 9.49 -8.25 -12.54
C VAL A 160 10.89 -8.04 -11.97
N CYS A 161 11.07 -7.05 -11.09
CA CYS A 161 12.36 -6.76 -10.47
C CYS A 161 12.86 -7.93 -9.62
N ALA A 162 11.98 -8.63 -8.90
CA ALA A 162 12.33 -9.82 -8.12
C ALA A 162 12.91 -10.98 -8.96
N GLU A 163 12.65 -11.01 -10.27
CA GLU A 163 13.23 -12.00 -11.21
C GLU A 163 14.46 -11.48 -11.96
N MET A 164 14.82 -10.20 -11.79
CA MET A 164 15.97 -9.65 -12.50
C MET A 164 17.26 -10.20 -11.88
N LYS A 165 18.11 -10.81 -12.72
CA LYS A 165 19.42 -11.35 -12.28
C LYS A 165 20.48 -10.28 -12.00
N ARG A 166 20.19 -9.00 -12.25
CA ARG A 166 21.16 -7.90 -12.16
C ARG A 166 20.65 -6.82 -11.20
N VAL A 167 21.18 -6.86 -9.98
CA VAL A 167 20.87 -5.91 -8.88
C VAL A 167 21.07 -4.44 -9.30
N ILE A 168 22.08 -4.17 -10.14
CA ILE A 168 22.39 -2.81 -10.65
C ILE A 168 21.23 -2.19 -11.44
N ILE A 169 20.40 -3.01 -12.12
CA ILE A 169 19.23 -2.53 -12.87
C ILE A 169 17.95 -2.63 -12.03
N GLU A 170 17.89 -3.64 -11.17
CA GLU A 170 16.79 -3.87 -10.25
C GLU A 170 16.58 -2.70 -9.28
N PHE A 171 17.64 -2.28 -8.58
CA PHE A 171 17.58 -1.19 -7.60
C PHE A 171 17.03 0.13 -8.17
N PRO A 172 17.57 0.73 -9.24
CA PRO A 172 17.05 1.99 -9.76
C PRO A 172 15.62 1.86 -10.27
N THR A 173 15.25 0.70 -10.81
CA THR A 173 13.90 0.43 -11.30
C THR A 173 12.90 0.38 -10.14
N LEU A 174 13.21 -0.37 -9.08
CA LEU A 174 12.42 -0.41 -7.84
C LEU A 174 12.32 0.97 -7.18
N LEU A 175 13.42 1.72 -7.15
CA LEU A 175 13.46 3.06 -6.57
C LEU A 175 12.48 4.01 -7.29
N ILE A 176 12.45 3.98 -8.63
CA ILE A 176 11.51 4.79 -9.43
C ILE A 176 10.06 4.43 -9.09
N TYR A 177 9.73 3.13 -9.06
CA TYR A 177 8.37 2.68 -8.74
C TYR A 177 7.96 3.05 -7.31
N THR A 178 8.88 2.96 -6.35
CA THR A 178 8.66 3.32 -4.95
C THR A 178 8.47 4.83 -4.78
N ILE A 179 9.26 5.66 -5.46
CA ILE A 179 9.08 7.12 -5.45
C ILE A 179 7.74 7.52 -6.08
N LEU A 180 7.38 6.91 -7.21
CA LEU A 180 6.12 7.20 -7.89
C LEU A 180 4.93 6.84 -7.00
N SER A 181 4.97 5.67 -6.35
CA SER A 181 3.96 5.26 -5.38
C SER A 181 3.91 6.19 -4.15
N SER A 182 5.07 6.64 -3.66
CA SER A 182 5.19 7.62 -2.57
C SER A 182 4.50 8.95 -2.90
N VAL A 183 4.72 9.49 -4.09
CA VAL A 183 4.04 10.70 -4.56
C VAL A 183 2.54 10.46 -4.67
N PHE A 184 2.15 9.30 -5.20
CA PHE A 184 0.75 8.98 -5.40
C PHE A 184 -0.04 8.93 -4.08
N VAL A 185 0.46 8.27 -3.03
CA VAL A 185 -0.24 8.20 -1.74
C VAL A 185 -0.45 9.58 -1.11
N VAL A 186 0.51 10.50 -1.25
CA VAL A 186 0.40 11.89 -0.79
C VAL A 186 -0.69 12.63 -1.55
N VAL A 187 -0.74 12.47 -2.88
CA VAL A 187 -1.76 13.11 -3.72
C VAL A 187 -3.15 12.49 -3.47
N PHE A 188 -3.23 11.19 -3.24
CA PHE A 188 -4.48 10.50 -2.87
C PHE A 188 -5.02 11.09 -1.56
N ALA A 189 -4.17 11.25 -0.53
CA ALA A 189 -4.54 11.84 0.75
C ALA A 189 -5.10 13.26 0.63
N ALA A 190 -4.48 14.08 -0.22
CA ALA A 190 -4.98 15.42 -0.51
C ALA A 190 -6.34 15.38 -1.22
N SER A 191 -6.55 14.41 -2.10
CA SER A 191 -7.79 14.27 -2.87
C SER A 191 -8.97 13.85 -1.99
N MET A 192 -8.75 12.92 -1.04
CA MET A 192 -9.79 12.47 -0.09
C MET A 192 -10.36 13.59 0.79
N ARG A 193 -9.60 14.67 0.99
CA ARG A 193 -9.99 15.78 1.86
C ARG A 193 -10.72 16.91 1.16
N ARG A 194 -10.92 16.80 -0.16
CA ARG A 194 -11.74 17.77 -0.90
C ARG A 194 -13.21 17.70 -0.45
N PRO A 195 -13.91 18.85 -0.42
CA PRO A 195 -15.36 18.85 -0.23
C PRO A 195 -16.03 18.05 -1.35
N ASN A 196 -17.11 17.32 -1.05
CA ASN A 196 -17.85 16.44 -1.97
C ASN A 196 -17.10 15.21 -2.51
N PHE A 197 -15.95 14.81 -1.92
CA PHE A 197 -15.25 13.59 -2.36
C PHE A 197 -16.06 12.30 -2.06
N TYR A 198 -16.69 12.23 -0.89
CA TYR A 198 -17.53 11.12 -0.46
C TYR A 198 -18.99 11.35 -0.86
N ARG A 199 -19.66 10.30 -1.36
CA ARG A 199 -21.10 10.40 -1.70
C ARG A 199 -21.93 10.44 -0.43
N GLN A 200 -22.85 11.39 -0.37
CA GLN A 200 -23.73 11.61 0.80
C GLN A 200 -24.74 10.47 1.01
N GLU A 201 -25.04 9.70 -0.04
CA GLU A 201 -26.02 8.60 -0.05
C GLU A 201 -25.41 7.20 0.14
N SER A 202 -24.08 7.08 0.29
CA SER A 202 -23.39 5.79 0.37
C SER A 202 -22.67 5.62 1.69
N ASP A 203 -23.33 5.04 2.69
CA ASP A 203 -22.75 4.80 4.01
C ASP A 203 -21.51 3.86 4.00
N GLY A 204 -21.22 3.15 2.91
CA GLY A 204 -20.05 2.28 2.77
C GLY A 204 -18.81 2.91 2.12
N ASP A 205 -18.88 4.19 1.72
CA ASP A 205 -17.89 4.78 0.80
C ASP A 205 -16.48 4.86 1.39
N TYR A 206 -16.40 5.06 2.70
CA TYR A 206 -15.14 5.12 3.45
C TYR A 206 -14.42 3.77 3.50
N ILE A 207 -15.14 2.65 3.38
CA ILE A 207 -14.56 1.30 3.39
C ILE A 207 -13.86 1.04 2.06
N LEU A 208 -14.52 1.30 0.93
CA LEU A 208 -13.93 1.13 -0.40
C LEU A 208 -12.71 2.03 -0.59
N ILE A 209 -12.84 3.32 -0.28
CA ILE A 209 -11.72 4.27 -0.41
C ILE A 209 -10.60 3.90 0.56
N GLY A 210 -10.93 3.44 1.77
CA GLY A 210 -9.95 2.96 2.75
C GLY A 210 -9.20 1.73 2.26
N GLN A 211 -9.89 0.78 1.62
CA GLN A 211 -9.26 -0.40 1.02
C GLN A 211 -8.33 -0.03 -0.13
N LEU A 212 -8.75 0.85 -1.04
CA LEU A 212 -7.89 1.33 -2.13
C LEU A 212 -6.65 2.05 -1.60
N TYR A 213 -6.83 2.89 -0.58
CA TYR A 213 -5.74 3.62 0.03
C TYR A 213 -4.78 2.68 0.78
N TYR A 214 -5.31 1.68 1.48
CA TYR A 214 -4.55 0.58 2.08
C TYR A 214 -3.72 -0.16 1.03
N LEU A 215 -4.32 -0.53 -0.11
CA LEU A 215 -3.62 -1.29 -1.15
C LEU A 215 -2.41 -0.53 -1.69
N ASN A 216 -2.53 0.79 -1.89
CA ASN A 216 -1.39 1.60 -2.32
C ASN A 216 -0.33 1.71 -1.23
N PHE A 217 -0.72 1.87 0.05
CA PHE A 217 0.25 1.88 1.14
C PHE A 217 0.93 0.54 1.37
N PHE A 218 0.21 -0.56 1.19
CA PHE A 218 0.77 -1.89 1.33
C PHE A 218 1.70 -2.23 0.16
N ALA A 219 1.33 -1.85 -1.07
CA ALA A 219 2.23 -1.91 -2.22
C ALA A 219 3.47 -1.01 -2.02
N LEU A 220 3.31 0.17 -1.44
CA LEU A 220 4.42 1.06 -1.09
C LEU A 220 5.33 0.45 -0.02
N TYR A 221 4.75 -0.14 1.04
CA TYR A 221 5.48 -0.86 2.07
C TYR A 221 6.35 -1.96 1.45
N MET A 222 5.75 -2.80 0.61
CA MET A 222 6.47 -3.86 -0.11
C MET A 222 7.51 -3.29 -1.08
N GLY A 223 7.24 -2.15 -1.72
CA GLY A 223 8.22 -1.41 -2.52
C GLY A 223 9.43 -0.95 -1.72
N TYR A 224 9.23 -0.43 -0.50
CA TYR A 224 10.34 -0.11 0.41
C TYR A 224 11.12 -1.34 0.83
N VAL A 225 10.43 -2.44 1.18
CA VAL A 225 11.09 -3.69 1.60
C VAL A 225 12.05 -4.17 0.52
N TRP A 226 11.58 -4.17 -0.72
CA TRP A 226 12.39 -4.60 -1.85
C TRP A 226 13.48 -3.62 -2.23
N THR A 227 13.17 -2.33 -2.31
CA THR A 227 14.17 -1.30 -2.63
C THR A 227 15.31 -1.31 -1.61
N THR A 228 15.00 -1.49 -0.33
CA THR A 228 16.00 -1.57 0.74
C THR A 228 16.76 -2.90 0.71
N ALA A 229 16.10 -4.03 0.40
CA ALA A 229 16.77 -5.31 0.24
C ALA A 229 17.79 -5.27 -0.93
N SER A 230 17.38 -4.82 -2.12
CA SER A 230 18.28 -4.71 -3.28
C SER A 230 19.39 -3.68 -3.04
N PHE A 231 19.15 -2.64 -2.22
CA PHE A 231 20.20 -1.70 -1.80
C PHE A 231 21.25 -2.36 -0.89
N LEU A 232 20.81 -3.16 0.09
CA LEU A 232 21.72 -3.89 0.97
C LEU A 232 22.55 -4.91 0.18
N GLU A 233 21.94 -5.60 -0.79
CA GLU A 233 22.64 -6.51 -1.70
C GLU A 233 23.66 -5.77 -2.59
N LEU A 234 23.30 -4.59 -3.12
CA LEU A 234 24.20 -3.75 -3.90
C LEU A 234 25.43 -3.26 -3.09
N MET A 235 25.22 -3.02 -1.79
CA MET A 235 26.27 -2.59 -0.86
C MET A 235 27.08 -3.76 -0.28
N GLU A 236 26.76 -5.01 -0.66
CA GLU A 236 27.33 -6.25 -0.08
C GLU A 236 27.24 -6.29 1.46
N TRP A 237 26.25 -5.60 2.04
CA TRP A 237 26.13 -5.48 3.48
C TRP A 237 25.42 -6.72 4.04
N ASN A 238 26.17 -7.59 4.73
CA ASN A 238 25.60 -8.64 5.56
C ASN A 238 24.92 -8.01 6.78
N ALA A 239 23.64 -7.68 6.61
CA ALA A 239 22.80 -7.09 7.62
C ALA A 239 22.07 -8.21 8.39
N ASP A 240 22.81 -9.05 9.10
CA ASP A 240 22.22 -9.97 10.07
C ASP A 240 21.89 -9.19 11.35
N ILE A 241 20.72 -9.43 11.96
CA ILE A 241 20.27 -8.65 13.15
C ILE A 241 21.33 -8.73 14.27
N TYR A 242 21.99 -9.89 14.39
CA TYR A 242 23.08 -10.12 15.33
C TYR A 242 24.28 -9.20 15.06
N ASP A 243 24.73 -9.08 13.81
CA ASP A 243 25.88 -8.24 13.43
C ASP A 243 25.59 -6.75 13.63
N ILE A 244 24.37 -6.30 13.38
CA ILE A 244 23.98 -4.90 13.67
C ILE A 244 23.96 -4.63 15.17
N PHE A 245 23.45 -5.56 15.98
CA PHE A 245 23.43 -5.42 17.43
C PHE A 245 24.85 -5.42 18.00
N VAL A 246 25.72 -6.29 17.48
CA VAL A 246 27.14 -6.35 17.84
C VAL A 246 27.88 -5.07 17.41
N GLN A 247 27.64 -4.55 16.20
CA GLN A 247 28.27 -3.30 15.74
C GLN A 247 27.78 -2.04 16.47
N LEU A 248 26.51 -1.97 16.86
CA LEU A 248 25.94 -0.80 17.56
C LEU A 248 26.17 -0.82 19.07
N PHE A 249 26.16 -1.99 19.70
CA PHE A 249 26.22 -2.11 21.16
C PHE A 249 27.50 -2.79 21.68
N TYR A 250 28.24 -3.49 20.81
CA TYR A 250 29.42 -4.27 21.16
C TYR A 250 30.66 -3.82 20.36
N ARG A 251 30.66 -2.58 19.85
CA ARG A 251 31.89 -1.91 19.44
C ARG A 251 32.69 -1.61 20.70
N GLU A 252 33.32 -2.64 21.25
CA GLU A 252 34.42 -2.49 22.19
C GLU A 252 35.42 -1.55 21.52
N ASN A 253 35.86 -0.56 22.29
CA ASN A 253 36.93 0.34 21.94
C ASN A 253 38.11 -0.46 21.39
N ILE A 254 38.28 -0.49 20.08
CA ILE A 254 39.52 -0.90 19.44
C ILE A 254 39.95 0.30 18.60
N GLU A 255 40.80 1.08 19.26
CA GLU A 255 41.80 2.06 18.82
C GLU A 255 41.58 2.83 17.51
#